data_AF-A0A6V7JW01-F1
#
_entry.id   AF-A0A6V7JW01-F1
#
_cell.length_a   1.000
_cell.length_b   1.000
_cell.length_c   1.000
_cell.angle_alpha   90.00
_cell.angle_beta   90.00
_cell.angle_gamma   90.00
#
_symmetry.space_group_name_H-M   'P 1'
#
loop_
_entity.id
_entity.type
_entity.pdbx_description
1 polymer ?
#
loop_
_entity_poly.entity_id
_entity_poly.type
_entity_poly.pdbx_seq_one_letter_code
_entity_poly.pdbx_strand_id
1 'polypeptide(L)'
;PLTEYKIWVKAFTWKNEGEPSDYIMQKTDVAGPSAPIILNLTCQAQDAIYIYWARPETFWNSIDYYYIMYRNDMISKYEEITIPTSKEHLNSG
;
A
#
# COMPACT_ATOMS: atom_id res chain seq x y z
N PRO A 1 -9.78 -1.45 -4.63
CA PRO A 1 -8.46 -1.21 -5.27
C PRO A 1 -7.91 -2.55 -5.76
N LEU A 2 -7.15 -2.55 -6.85
CA LEU A 2 -6.65 -3.78 -7.50
C LEU A 2 -7.74 -4.84 -7.74
N THR A 3 -8.98 -4.40 -7.98
CA THR A 3 -10.16 -5.27 -8.16
C THR A 3 -10.61 -5.23 -9.62
N GLU A 4 -10.89 -6.39 -10.20
CA GLU A 4 -11.40 -6.53 -11.56
C GLU A 4 -12.93 -6.43 -11.59
N TYR A 5 -13.45 -5.66 -12.54
CA TYR A 5 -14.87 -5.43 -12.73
C TYR A 5 -15.29 -5.74 -14.16
N LYS A 6 -16.47 -6.36 -14.29
CA LYS A 6 -17.20 -6.49 -15.54
C LYS A 6 -18.23 -5.37 -15.62
N ILE A 7 -18.08 -4.47 -16.58
CA ILE A 7 -18.90 -3.24 -16.68
C ILE A 7 -19.69 -3.29 -17.99
N TRP A 8 -20.98 -3.01 -17.90
CA TRP A 8 -21.90 -2.85 -19.04
C TRP A 8 -23.01 -1.88 -18.63
N VAL A 9 -23.68 -1.29 -19.61
CA VAL A 9 -24.76 -0.32 -19.38
C VAL A 9 -26.00 -0.75 -20.17
N LYS A 10 -27.19 -0.34 -19.71
CA LYS A 10 -28.42 -0.45 -20.48
C LYS A 10 -29.24 0.81 -20.33
N ALA A 11 -30.04 1.14 -21.35
CA ALA A 11 -30.93 2.28 -21.29
C ALA A 11 -32.12 1.98 -20.38
N PHE A 12 -32.52 2.95 -19.54
CA PHE A 12 -33.73 2.88 -18.71
C PHE A 12 -34.68 4.02 -19.11
N THR A 13 -35.91 3.70 -19.50
CA THR A 13 -36.95 4.68 -19.83
C THR A 13 -38.22 4.42 -19.01
N TRP A 14 -39.12 5.39 -18.95
CA TRP A 14 -40.40 5.25 -18.23
C TRP A 14 -41.23 4.04 -18.68
N LYS A 15 -41.18 3.70 -19.97
CA LYS A 15 -41.93 2.55 -20.50
C LYS A 15 -41.17 1.26 -20.32
N ASN A 16 -39.94 1.21 -20.83
CA ASN A 16 -39.17 -0.02 -20.96
C ASN A 16 -37.67 0.19 -20.72
N GLU A 17 -36.97 -0.90 -20.48
CA GLU A 17 -35.51 -0.97 -20.52
C GLU A 17 -35.05 -1.38 -21.92
N GLY A 18 -33.93 -0.79 -22.38
CA GLY A 18 -33.29 -1.16 -23.63
C GLY A 18 -32.33 -2.34 -23.45
N GLU A 19 -31.84 -2.86 -24.58
CA GLU A 19 -30.84 -3.92 -24.57
C GLU A 19 -29.53 -3.46 -23.90
N PRO A 20 -28.82 -4.37 -23.20
CA PRO A 20 -27.49 -4.12 -22.69
C PRO A 20 -26.48 -3.81 -23.80
N SER A 21 -25.51 -2.96 -23.49
CA SER A 21 -24.29 -2.84 -24.27
C SER A 21 -23.44 -4.11 -24.18
N ASP A 22 -22.45 -4.22 -25.07
CA ASP A 22 -21.30 -5.09 -24.82
C ASP A 22 -20.63 -4.74 -23.48
N TYR A 23 -20.02 -5.74 -22.85
CA TYR A 23 -19.29 -5.54 -21.60
C TYR A 23 -17.80 -5.32 -21.83
N ILE A 24 -17.18 -4.62 -20.90
CA ILE A 24 -15.73 -4.49 -20.80
C ILE A 24 -15.25 -5.09 -19.47
N MET A 25 -14.02 -5.59 -19.47
CA MET A 25 -13.30 -6.00 -18.25
C MET A 25 -12.28 -4.92 -17.91
N GLN A 26 -12.35 -4.37 -16.70
CA GLN A 26 -11.42 -3.33 -16.26
C GLN A 26 -10.96 -3.57 -14.82
N LYS A 27 -9.68 -3.30 -14.56
CA LYS A 27 -9.08 -3.42 -13.23
C LYS A 27 -8.86 -2.05 -12.61
N THR A 28 -9.31 -1.88 -11.38
CA THR A 28 -9.07 -0.65 -10.62
C THR A 28 -7.61 -0.53 -10.19
N ASP A 29 -7.13 0.70 -10.09
CA ASP A 29 -5.76 0.99 -9.65
C ASP A 29 -5.50 0.54 -8.19
N VAL A 30 -4.24 0.55 -7.80
CA VAL A 30 -3.79 0.25 -6.44
C VAL A 30 -4.15 1.39 -5.48
N ALA A 31 -4.31 1.07 -4.20
CA ALA A 31 -4.36 2.08 -3.14
C ALA A 31 -3.03 2.08 -2.36
N GLY A 32 -2.85 3.09 -1.50
CA GLY A 32 -1.72 3.09 -0.56
C GLY A 32 -1.77 1.87 0.38
N PRO A 33 -0.61 1.36 0.83
CA PRO A 33 -0.56 0.28 1.81
C PRO A 33 -1.05 0.77 3.19
N SER A 34 -1.41 -0.17 4.06
CA SER A 34 -1.60 0.12 5.48
C SER A 34 -0.27 0.44 6.17
N ALA A 35 -0.32 0.82 7.45
CA ALA A 35 0.90 1.02 8.23
C ALA A 35 1.67 -0.33 8.41
N PRO A 36 3.02 -0.31 8.37
CA PRO A 36 3.82 -1.45 8.81
C PRO A 36 3.73 -1.63 10.32
N ILE A 37 4.09 -2.83 10.80
CA ILE A 37 4.03 -3.17 12.23
C ILE A 37 5.45 -3.19 12.80
N ILE A 38 5.76 -2.30 13.75
CA ILE A 38 7.05 -2.33 14.44
C ILE A 38 7.08 -3.56 15.34
N LEU A 39 8.05 -4.45 15.10
CA LEU A 39 8.24 -5.69 15.84
C LEU A 39 9.29 -5.52 16.96
N ASN A 40 10.31 -4.70 16.72
CA ASN A 40 11.34 -4.40 17.70
C ASN A 40 11.92 -3.00 17.50
N LEU A 41 12.23 -2.33 18.60
CA LEU A 41 12.90 -1.04 18.63
C LEU A 41 13.79 -0.99 19.88
N THR A 42 15.10 -0.98 19.68
CA THR A 42 16.09 -0.99 20.77
C THR A 42 17.24 -0.03 20.52
N CYS A 43 17.77 0.57 21.57
CA CYS A 43 19.04 1.29 21.51
C CYS A 43 20.17 0.26 21.52
N GLN A 44 20.88 0.12 20.40
CA GLN A 44 21.98 -0.84 20.27
C GLN A 44 23.30 -0.24 20.77
N ALA A 45 23.49 1.07 20.61
CA ALA A 45 24.62 1.84 21.13
C ALA A 45 24.18 3.29 21.40
N GLN A 46 25.11 4.14 21.84
CA GLN A 46 24.85 5.55 22.16
C GLN A 46 24.33 6.35 20.95
N ASP A 47 24.76 5.97 19.75
CA ASP A 47 24.45 6.61 18.46
C ASP A 47 23.79 5.64 17.46
N ALA A 48 23.35 4.46 17.93
CA ALA A 48 22.74 3.44 17.08
C ALA A 48 21.42 2.93 17.65
N ILE A 49 20.35 3.03 16.85
CA ILE A 49 19.04 2.46 17.12
C ILE A 49 18.81 1.31 16.15
N TYR A 50 18.44 0.15 16.69
CA TYR A 50 17.99 -0.99 15.92
C TYR A 50 16.46 -0.99 15.84
N ILE A 51 15.93 -1.05 14.63
CA ILE A 51 14.49 -1.14 14.37
C ILE A 51 14.21 -2.30 13.42
N TYR A 52 13.20 -3.09 13.75
CA TYR A 52 12.73 -4.23 12.96
C TYR A 52 11.21 -4.16 12.84
N TRP A 53 10.69 -4.33 11.63
CA TRP A 53 9.26 -4.21 11.33
C TRP A 53 8.80 -5.29 10.36
N ALA A 54 7.51 -5.63 10.44
CA ALA A 54 6.83 -6.46 9.46
C ALA A 54 6.26 -5.61 8.32
N ARG A 55 6.05 -6.24 7.16
CA ARG A 55 5.29 -5.62 6.06
C ARG A 55 3.88 -5.25 6.52
N PRO A 56 3.26 -4.20 5.93
CA PRO A 56 1.85 -3.89 6.15
C PRO A 56 0.95 -5.10 5.88
N GLU A 57 -0.15 -5.21 6.63
CA GLU A 57 -1.15 -6.27 6.40
C GLU A 57 -1.85 -6.10 5.05
N THR A 58 -2.16 -4.85 4.68
CA THR A 58 -2.76 -4.54 3.38
C THR A 58 -1.75 -3.82 2.49
N PHE A 59 -1.36 -4.46 1.38
CA PHE A 59 -0.59 -3.83 0.32
C PHE A 59 -1.02 -4.39 -1.03
N TRP A 60 -1.32 -3.50 -1.98
CA TRP A 60 -1.99 -3.86 -3.21
C TRP A 60 -0.97 -4.16 -4.31
N ASN A 61 -0.28 -5.32 -4.21
CA ASN A 61 0.72 -5.90 -5.14
C ASN A 61 2.16 -5.88 -4.59
N SER A 62 2.78 -4.71 -4.48
CA SER A 62 4.14 -4.56 -3.95
C SER A 62 4.25 -3.34 -3.06
N ILE A 63 5.20 -3.41 -2.14
CA ILE A 63 5.79 -2.22 -1.52
C ILE A 63 6.99 -1.86 -2.39
N ASP A 64 7.28 -0.58 -2.56
CA ASP A 64 8.45 -0.12 -3.30
C ASP A 64 9.48 0.53 -2.36
N TYR A 65 9.01 1.27 -1.34
CA TYR A 65 9.85 1.97 -0.38
C TYR A 65 9.26 1.94 1.03
N TYR A 66 10.13 2.01 2.04
CA TYR A 66 9.79 2.48 3.38
C TYR A 66 10.42 3.85 3.61
N TYR A 67 9.66 4.73 4.26
CA TYR A 67 10.15 6.04 4.71
C TYR A 67 10.24 5.99 6.24
N ILE A 68 11.45 6.16 6.77
CA ILE A 68 11.69 6.24 8.22
C ILE A 68 11.94 7.69 8.56
N MET A 69 11.04 8.27 9.34
CA MET A 69 11.17 9.64 9.84
C MET A 69 11.63 9.60 11.30
N TYR A 70 12.71 10.31 11.62
CA TYR A 70 13.21 10.42 12.98
C TYR A 70 13.62 11.86 13.28
N ARG A 71 13.67 12.20 14.57
CA ARG A 71 14.12 13.50 15.06
C ARG A 71 14.65 13.36 16.47
N ASN A 72 15.45 14.34 16.89
CA ASN A 72 15.66 14.58 18.31
C ASN A 72 14.43 15.31 18.87
N ASP A 73 13.99 14.98 20.08
CA ASP A 73 12.82 15.63 20.71
C ASP A 73 12.96 17.15 20.86
N MET A 74 14.19 17.67 20.96
CA MET A 74 14.45 19.11 21.02
C MET A 74 14.32 19.80 19.66
N ILE A 75 14.27 19.04 18.57
CA ILE A 75 14.21 19.56 17.20
C ILE A 75 12.81 19.28 16.64
N SER A 76 12.13 20.31 16.12
CA SER A 76 10.78 20.14 15.57
C SER A 76 10.78 19.39 14.23
N LYS A 77 11.85 19.53 13.45
CA LYS A 77 12.00 18.99 12.10
C LYS A 77 12.41 17.52 12.13
N TYR A 78 11.78 16.72 11.27
CA TYR A 78 12.16 15.34 11.00
C TYR A 78 13.24 15.25 9.92
N GLU A 79 14.14 14.29 10.11
CA GLU A 79 14.99 13.72 9.08
C GLU A 79 14.30 12.48 8.50
N GLU A 80 14.57 12.17 7.23
CA GLU A 80 13.95 11.05 6.52
C GLU A 80 15.02 10.15 5.92
N ILE A 81 14.85 8.84 6.10
CA ILE A 81 15.60 7.80 5.40
C ILE A 81 14.63 7.04 4.51
N THR A 82 14.96 6.95 3.22
CA THR A 82 14.24 6.11 2.25
C THR A 82 14.94 4.77 2.11
N ILE A 83 14.22 3.68 2.34
CA ILE A 83 14.71 2.32 2.17
C ILE A 83 13.97 1.68 0.99
N PRO A 84 14.65 1.41 -0.14
CA PRO A 84 14.05 0.64 -1.23
C PRO A 84 13.81 -0.80 -0.78
N THR A 85 12.73 -1.41 -1.23
CA THR A 85 12.44 -2.81 -0.94
C THR A 85 12.69 -3.69 -2.15
N SER A 86 13.05 -4.96 -1.91
CA SER A 86 13.16 -5.97 -2.94
C SER A 86 11.97 -6.96 -2.86
N LYS A 87 11.65 -7.57 -4.02
CA LYS A 87 10.66 -8.65 -4.11
C LYS A 87 11.26 -10.02 -3.75
N GLU A 88 12.56 -10.09 -3.48
CA GLU A 88 13.32 -11.34 -3.38
C GLU A 88 12.93 -12.20 -2.17
N HIS A 89 12.35 -11.61 -1.13
CA HIS A 89 11.94 -12.31 0.09
C HIS A 89 10.43 -12.52 0.23
N LEU A 90 9.65 -12.41 -0.86
CA LEU A 90 8.20 -12.63 -0.84
C LEU A 90 7.78 -14.12 -0.80
N ASN A 91 8.72 -15.05 -1.01
CA ASN A 91 8.47 -16.49 -1.14
C ASN A 91 8.96 -17.32 0.06
N SER A 92 8.82 -16.82 1.29
CA SER A 92 8.91 -17.67 2.47
C SER A 92 7.50 -17.81 3.03
N GLY A 93 6.72 -18.68 2.38
CA GLY A 93 5.42 -19.14 2.87
C GLY A 93 5.54 -20.04 4.09
#